data_AF-A0A5C5YY30-F1
#
_entry.id   AF-A0A5C5YY30-F1
#
_cell.length_a   1.000
_cell.length_b   1.000
_cell.length_c   1.000
_cell.angle_alpha   90.00
_cell.angle_beta   90.00
_cell.angle_gamma   90.00
#
_symmetry.space_group_name_H-M   'P 1'
#
loop_
_entity.id
_entity.type
_entity.pdbx_description
1 polymer ?
#
loop_
_entity_poly.entity_id
_entity_poly.type
_entity_poly.pdbx_seq_one_letter_code
_entity_poly.pdbx_strand_id
1 'polypeptide(L)'
;MSFDDDCLQLSGFADQLEGYLQVDHIFVPGSFVVGFEAPFELGKTAFLAMWFIRMRGELKNDSDGPIPVLLNVWAGDFAGDSLLSIVLSFVSELEQMQSAPASDLSALKKVAKQVAWFGVGYDRRYTQAF
;
A
#
# COMPACT_ATOMS: atom_id res chain seq x y z
N MET A 1 14.15 -5.95 -9.82
CA MET A 1 14.90 -4.76 -9.39
C MET A 1 14.85 -4.73 -7.87
N SER A 2 15.83 -5.36 -7.23
CA SER A 2 16.08 -5.27 -5.79
C SER A 2 17.13 -4.19 -5.52
N PHE A 3 17.43 -3.91 -4.26
CA PHE A 3 18.56 -3.05 -3.92
C PHE A 3 19.93 -3.63 -4.35
N ASP A 4 20.00 -4.89 -4.77
CA ASP A 4 21.22 -5.46 -5.35
C ASP A 4 21.55 -4.84 -6.72
N ASP A 5 20.53 -4.32 -7.41
CA ASP A 5 20.63 -3.63 -8.69
C ASP A 5 20.68 -2.09 -8.53
N ASP A 6 20.94 -1.58 -7.32
CA ASP A 6 20.82 -0.16 -6.97
C ASP A 6 22.01 0.68 -7.46
N CYS A 7 21.86 1.28 -8.63
CA CYS A 7 22.84 2.19 -9.21
C CYS A 7 22.93 3.55 -8.48
N LEU A 8 21.97 3.91 -7.64
CA LEU A 8 21.86 5.23 -6.99
C LEU A 8 22.21 5.19 -5.50
N GLN A 9 22.59 4.04 -4.95
CA GLN A 9 22.97 3.84 -3.55
C GLN A 9 21.88 4.33 -2.56
N LEU A 10 20.62 4.13 -2.93
CA LEU A 10 19.44 4.47 -2.15
C LEU A 10 19.17 3.50 -1.01
N SER A 11 19.89 2.38 -0.89
CA SER A 11 19.72 1.46 0.24
C SER A 11 19.95 2.15 1.60
N GLY A 12 20.95 3.03 1.70
CA GLY A 12 21.23 3.78 2.92
C GLY A 12 20.12 4.77 3.28
N PHE A 13 19.43 5.32 2.27
CA PHE A 13 18.24 6.14 2.48
C PHE A 13 17.05 5.29 2.98
N ALA A 14 16.87 4.07 2.44
CA ALA A 14 15.87 3.14 2.95
C ALA A 14 16.12 2.77 4.42
N ASP A 15 17.36 2.48 4.80
CA ASP A 15 17.74 2.15 6.18
C ASP A 15 17.40 3.29 7.14
N GLN A 16 17.72 4.53 6.76
CA GLN A 16 17.38 5.71 7.56
C GLN A 16 15.87 5.86 7.69
N LEU A 17 15.14 5.75 6.58
CA LEU A 17 13.69 5.87 6.56
C LEU A 17 13.04 4.81 7.46
N GLU A 18 13.43 3.54 7.33
CA GLU A 18 12.95 2.45 8.18
C GLU A 18 13.23 2.73 9.66
N GLY A 19 14.43 3.22 10.00
CA GLY A 19 14.75 3.65 11.35
C GLY A 19 13.82 4.76 11.87
N TYR A 20 13.49 5.74 11.04
CA TYR A 20 12.50 6.76 11.41
C TYR A 20 11.13 6.15 11.65
N LEU A 21 10.65 5.25 10.79
CA LEU A 21 9.34 4.60 10.95
C LEU A 21 9.28 3.73 12.21
N GLN A 22 10.37 3.03 12.53
CA GLN A 22 10.51 2.24 13.75
C GLN A 22 10.53 3.09 15.02
N VAL A 23 11.01 4.32 14.97
CA VAL A 23 10.93 5.22 16.13
C VAL A 23 9.54 5.85 16.21
N ASP A 24 9.04 6.38 15.10
CA ASP A 24 7.84 7.20 15.07
C ASP A 24 6.60 6.44 15.53
N HIS A 25 6.45 5.15 15.16
CA HIS A 25 5.30 4.35 15.60
C HIS A 25 5.22 4.15 17.12
N ILE A 26 6.33 4.33 17.85
CA ILE A 26 6.37 4.22 19.32
C ILE A 26 5.86 5.52 19.97
N PHE A 27 6.18 6.67 19.37
CA PHE A 27 5.94 7.99 19.98
C PHE A 27 4.70 8.70 19.43
N VAL A 28 4.28 8.37 18.21
CA VAL A 28 3.14 8.98 17.53
C VAL A 28 1.99 7.98 17.47
N PRO A 29 0.94 8.14 18.30
CA PRO A 29 -0.22 7.28 18.22
C PRO A 29 -0.96 7.53 16.90
N GLY A 30 -1.10 6.47 16.09
CA GLY A 30 -1.89 6.48 14.86
C GLY A 30 -1.09 6.11 13.63
N SER A 31 -1.27 6.87 12.55
CA SER A 31 -0.63 6.64 11.25
C SER A 31 0.13 7.89 10.83
N PHE A 32 1.23 7.70 10.12
CA PHE A 32 2.00 8.78 9.52
C PHE A 32 1.87 8.75 8.00
N VAL A 33 2.16 9.89 7.36
CA VAL A 33 2.20 10.02 5.90
C VAL A 33 3.55 10.62 5.53
N VAL A 34 4.30 9.93 4.67
CA VAL A 34 5.57 10.42 4.12
C VAL A 34 5.37 10.85 2.68
N GLY A 35 5.71 12.11 2.39
CA GLY A 35 5.79 12.63 1.04
C GLY A 35 7.21 12.52 0.49
N PHE A 36 7.37 11.90 -0.69
CA PHE A 36 8.66 11.88 -1.39
C PHE A 36 8.72 12.97 -2.45
N GLU A 37 9.41 14.06 -2.12
CA GLU A 37 9.66 15.14 -3.06
C GLU A 37 11.02 14.96 -3.74
N ALA A 38 11.00 14.73 -5.05
CA ALA A 38 12.19 14.77 -5.87
C ALA A 38 11.82 15.21 -7.29
N PRO A 39 12.75 15.80 -8.05
CA PRO A 39 12.60 16.00 -9.49
C PRO A 39 12.19 14.73 -10.26
N PHE A 40 11.58 14.92 -11.43
CA PHE A 40 11.26 13.83 -12.35
C PHE A 40 12.53 13.04 -12.71
N GLU A 41 12.39 11.75 -13.03
CA GLU A 41 13.50 10.84 -13.41
C GLU A 41 14.57 10.53 -12.35
N LEU A 42 14.48 11.06 -11.13
CA LEU A 42 15.40 10.67 -10.03
C LEU A 42 15.10 9.31 -9.37
N GLY A 43 14.43 8.41 -10.08
CA GLY A 43 14.25 7.04 -9.61
C GLY A 43 13.28 6.85 -8.45
N LYS A 44 12.40 7.81 -8.12
CA LYS A 44 11.38 7.65 -7.03
C LYS A 44 10.58 6.36 -7.13
N THR A 45 10.05 6.06 -8.31
CA THR A 45 9.27 4.83 -8.54
C THR A 45 10.14 3.58 -8.42
N ALA A 46 11.38 3.64 -8.90
CA ALA A 46 12.33 2.54 -8.79
C ALA A 46 12.70 2.29 -7.31
N PHE A 47 12.95 3.34 -6.53
CA PHE A 47 13.16 3.28 -5.10
C PHE A 47 12.00 2.60 -4.38
N LEU A 48 10.76 3.07 -4.59
CA LEU A 48 9.58 2.48 -3.96
C LEU A 48 9.39 1.01 -4.34
N ALA A 49 9.71 0.63 -5.58
CA ALA A 49 9.66 -0.76 -6.02
C ALA A 49 10.72 -1.64 -5.35
N MET A 50 11.97 -1.17 -5.25
CA MET A 50 13.05 -1.86 -4.55
C MET A 50 12.74 -2.02 -3.06
N TRP A 51 12.23 -0.94 -2.44
CA TRP A 51 11.86 -0.92 -1.03
C TRP A 51 10.69 -1.87 -0.73
N PHE A 52 9.67 -1.88 -1.58
CA PHE A 52 8.57 -2.85 -1.49
C PHE A 52 9.05 -4.30 -1.54
N ILE A 53 9.98 -4.62 -2.43
CA ILE A 53 10.57 -5.97 -2.55
C ILE A 53 11.34 -6.34 -1.29
N ARG A 54 12.13 -5.40 -0.73
CA ARG A 54 12.87 -5.60 0.52
C ARG A 54 11.92 -5.92 1.67
N MET A 55 10.92 -5.08 1.91
CA MET A 55 9.92 -5.30 2.98
C MET A 55 9.18 -6.62 2.82
N ARG A 56 8.81 -7.01 1.59
CA ARG A 56 8.20 -8.33 1.33
C ARG A 56 9.18 -9.48 1.59
N GLY A 57 10.47 -9.29 1.34
CA GLY A 57 11.52 -10.26 1.65
C GLY A 57 11.68 -10.46 3.15
N GLU A 58 11.66 -9.37 3.91
CA GLU A 58 11.76 -9.38 5.38
C GLU A 58 10.55 -10.07 6.03
N LEU A 59 9.34 -9.88 5.48
CA LEU A 59 8.13 -10.56 5.95
C LEU A 59 8.18 -12.09 5.85
N LYS A 60 9.02 -12.65 4.97
CA LYS A 60 9.24 -14.11 4.92
C LYS A 60 10.03 -14.62 6.13
N ASN A 61 10.83 -13.76 6.74
CA ASN A 61 11.70 -14.09 7.87
C ASN A 61 11.06 -13.67 9.21
N ASP A 62 10.17 -12.68 9.21
CA ASP A 62 9.43 -12.20 10.37
C ASP A 62 7.94 -12.06 10.03
N SER A 63 7.13 -12.97 10.54
CA SER A 63 5.68 -13.02 10.28
C SER A 63 4.89 -11.91 10.99
N ASP A 64 5.50 -11.20 11.95
CA ASP A 64 4.84 -10.15 12.73
C ASP A 64 5.17 -8.74 12.20
N GLY A 65 5.95 -8.65 11.11
CA GLY A 65 6.33 -7.39 10.46
C GLY A 65 5.18 -6.70 9.71
N PRO A 66 5.36 -5.41 9.35
CA PRO A 66 4.36 -4.66 8.59
C PRO A 66 4.14 -5.26 7.20
N ILE A 67 2.88 -5.33 6.77
CA ILE A 67 2.48 -5.83 5.46
C ILE A 67 2.58 -4.69 4.44
N PRO A 68 3.57 -4.69 3.52
CA PRO A 68 3.68 -3.64 2.52
C PRO A 68 2.59 -3.82 1.45
N VAL A 69 1.93 -2.73 1.09
CA VAL A 69 0.92 -2.67 0.01
C VAL A 69 1.32 -1.61 -0.99
N LEU A 70 1.46 -1.99 -2.26
CA LEU A 70 1.79 -1.07 -3.34
C LEU A 70 0.53 -0.73 -4.14
N LEU A 71 0.17 0.55 -4.16
CA LEU A 71 -0.98 1.06 -4.91
C LEU A 71 -0.53 2.07 -5.96
N ASN A 72 -0.97 1.87 -7.21
CA ASN A 72 -0.90 2.88 -8.25
C ASN A 72 -2.27 3.54 -8.40
N VAL A 73 -2.39 4.78 -7.92
CA VAL A 73 -3.65 5.54 -7.91
C VAL A 73 -4.20 5.81 -9.31
N TRP A 74 -3.33 5.94 -10.32
CA TRP A 74 -3.75 6.19 -11.71
C TRP A 74 -4.22 4.93 -12.43
N ALA A 75 -3.53 3.81 -12.20
CA ALA A 75 -3.92 2.52 -12.78
C ALA A 75 -5.14 1.91 -12.09
N GLY A 76 -5.40 2.32 -10.85
CA GLY A 76 -6.48 1.84 -10.02
C GLY A 76 -7.73 2.71 -10.05
N ASP A 77 -7.91 3.67 -10.96
CA ASP A 77 -9.13 4.48 -11.01
C ASP A 77 -10.34 3.64 -11.48
N PHE A 78 -10.90 2.84 -10.56
CA PHE A 78 -12.14 2.11 -10.75
C PHE A 78 -13.30 3.11 -10.72
N ALA A 79 -13.56 3.75 -11.85
CA ALA A 79 -14.72 4.60 -12.08
C ALA A 79 -14.91 5.73 -11.05
N GLY A 80 -13.83 6.35 -10.58
CA GLY A 80 -13.87 7.49 -9.67
C GLY A 80 -13.96 7.14 -8.18
N ASP A 81 -13.83 5.86 -7.78
CA ASP A 81 -13.80 5.44 -6.37
C ASP A 81 -12.41 4.97 -5.94
N SER A 82 -11.58 5.93 -5.50
CA SER A 82 -10.22 5.65 -5.02
C SER A 82 -10.18 4.78 -3.75
N LEU A 83 -11.25 4.79 -2.93
CA LEU A 83 -11.32 3.97 -1.71
C LEU A 83 -11.49 2.50 -2.07
N LEU A 84 -12.31 2.20 -3.07
CA LEU A 84 -12.49 0.83 -3.55
C LEU A 84 -11.14 0.24 -4.01
N SER A 85 -10.36 1.04 -4.75
CA SER A 85 -9.04 0.64 -5.25
C SER A 85 -8.06 0.33 -4.12
N ILE A 86 -8.03 1.19 -3.09
CA ILE A 86 -7.22 0.97 -1.89
C ILE A 86 -7.59 -0.36 -1.23
N VAL A 87 -8.88 -0.58 -0.96
CA VAL A 87 -9.34 -1.79 -0.26
C VAL A 87 -9.11 -3.05 -1.08
N LEU A 88 -9.32 -3.00 -2.41
CA LEU A 88 -9.05 -4.14 -3.29
C LEU A 88 -7.55 -4.49 -3.33
N SER A 89 -6.67 -3.48 -3.33
CA SER A 89 -5.22 -3.71 -3.20
C SER A 89 -4.88 -4.39 -1.88
N PHE A 90 -5.47 -3.96 -0.75
CA PHE A 90 -5.29 -4.64 0.53
C PHE A 90 -5.75 -6.10 0.51
N VAL A 91 -6.92 -6.38 -0.08
CA VAL A 91 -7.43 -7.76 -0.19
C VAL A 91 -6.50 -8.61 -1.05
N SER A 92 -6.08 -8.11 -2.21
CA SER A 92 -5.18 -8.82 -3.13
C SER A 92 -3.83 -9.15 -2.49
N GLU A 93 -3.26 -8.21 -1.74
CA GLU A 93 -1.98 -8.39 -1.05
C GLU A 93 -2.08 -9.43 0.08
N LEU A 94 -3.15 -9.41 0.86
CA LEU A 94 -3.37 -10.41 1.93
C LEU A 94 -3.68 -11.81 1.40
N GLU A 95 -4.37 -11.95 0.26
CA GLU A 95 -4.60 -13.25 -0.37
C GLU A 95 -3.28 -13.90 -0.82
N GLN A 96 -2.28 -13.11 -1.19
CA GLN A 96 -0.95 -13.59 -1.56
C GLN A 96 -0.11 -13.99 -0.33
N MET A 97 -0.48 -13.51 0.86
CA MET A 97 0.20 -13.86 2.10
C MET A 97 -0.38 -15.15 2.67
N GLN A 98 0.39 -16.24 2.58
CA GLN A 98 -0.01 -17.57 3.06
C GLN A 98 -0.26 -17.62 4.58
N SER A 99 0.16 -16.60 5.33
CA SER A 99 0.11 -16.54 6.80
C SER A 99 -0.96 -15.59 7.35
N ALA A 100 -1.75 -14.90 6.51
CA ALA A 100 -2.73 -13.95 7.01
C ALA A 100 -3.88 -14.68 7.76
N PRO A 101 -4.30 -14.22 8.96
CA PRO A 101 -5.44 -14.78 9.66
C PRO A 101 -6.70 -14.71 8.79
N ALA A 102 -7.41 -15.82 8.65
CA ALA A 102 -8.64 -15.86 7.84
C ALA A 102 -9.71 -14.85 8.33
N SER A 103 -9.66 -14.44 9.60
CA SER A 103 -10.50 -13.39 10.17
C SER A 103 -10.28 -12.04 9.49
N ASP A 104 -9.02 -11.65 9.28
CA ASP A 104 -8.65 -10.32 8.80
C ASP A 104 -8.97 -10.19 7.32
N LEU A 105 -8.73 -11.26 6.56
CA LEU A 105 -9.16 -11.38 5.17
C LEU A 105 -10.68 -11.23 5.04
N SER A 106 -11.44 -11.90 5.92
CA SER A 106 -12.91 -11.83 5.91
C SER A 106 -13.43 -10.43 6.25
N ALA A 107 -12.79 -9.74 7.19
CA ALA A 107 -13.14 -8.38 7.59
C ALA A 107 -12.89 -7.40 6.43
N LEU A 108 -11.73 -7.48 5.76
CA LEU A 108 -11.41 -6.62 4.64
C LEU A 108 -12.27 -6.89 3.41
N LYS A 109 -12.60 -8.16 3.10
CA LYS A 109 -13.59 -8.50 2.07
C LYS A 109 -14.96 -7.91 2.37
N LYS A 110 -15.36 -7.88 3.65
CA LYS A 110 -16.62 -7.25 4.07
C LYS A 110 -16.57 -5.74 3.87
N VAL A 111 -15.46 -5.06 4.22
CA VAL A 111 -15.26 -3.63 3.95
C VAL A 111 -15.28 -3.35 2.45
N ALA A 112 -14.58 -4.15 1.63
CA ALA A 112 -14.57 -4.02 0.17
C ALA A 112 -15.99 -4.08 -0.40
N LYS A 113 -16.80 -5.05 0.06
CA LYS A 113 -18.20 -5.19 -0.33
C LYS A 113 -19.04 -3.99 0.10
N GLN A 114 -18.80 -3.43 1.28
CA GLN A 114 -19.48 -2.23 1.76
C GLN A 114 -19.13 -1.01 0.91
N VAL A 115 -17.83 -0.75 0.66
CA VAL A 115 -17.36 0.36 -0.17
C VAL A 115 -17.93 0.25 -1.58
N ALA A 116 -17.84 -0.93 -2.21
CA ALA A 116 -18.44 -1.16 -3.53
C ALA A 116 -19.96 -0.93 -3.54
N TRP A 117 -20.66 -1.33 -2.49
CA TRP A 117 -22.10 -1.09 -2.35
C TRP A 117 -22.42 0.40 -2.23
N PHE A 118 -21.62 1.16 -1.49
CA PHE A 118 -21.76 2.61 -1.39
C PHE A 118 -21.45 3.28 -2.73
N GLY A 119 -20.35 2.94 -3.40
CA GLY A 119 -20.00 3.48 -4.72
C GLY A 119 -21.10 3.24 -5.76
N VAL A 120 -21.57 2.01 -5.91
CA VAL A 120 -22.66 1.65 -6.84
C VAL A 120 -24.00 2.27 -6.44
N GLY A 121 -24.27 2.39 -5.14
CA GLY A 121 -25.51 2.95 -4.59
C GLY A 121 -25.61 4.48 -4.70
N TYR A 122 -24.47 5.18 -4.79
CA TYR A 122 -24.40 6.63 -5.03
C TYR A 122 -24.45 6.95 -6.53
N ASP A 123 -23.74 6.20 -7.37
CA ASP A 123 -23.68 6.45 -8.82
C ASP A 123 -25.08 6.37 -9.48
N ARG A 124 -25.91 5.39 -9.09
CA ARG A 124 -27.29 5.24 -9.60
C ARG A 124 -28.25 6.39 -9.28
N ARG A 125 -27.96 7.26 -8.31
CA ARG A 125 -28.86 8.37 -7.95
C ARG A 125 -28.59 9.64 -8.74
N TYR A 126 -27.42 9.77 -9.36
CA TYR A 126 -27.06 10.95 -10.15
C TYR A 126 -27.24 10.73 -11.67
N THR A 127 -27.28 9.48 -12.14
CA THR A 127 -27.58 9.18 -13.56
C THR A 127 -29.07 9.33 -13.94
N GLN A 128 -29.97 9.58 -12.98
CA GLN A 128 -31.38 9.89 -13.26
C GLN A 128 -31.73 11.39 -13.13
N ALA A 129 -30.72 12.26 -13.00
CA ALA A 129 -30.91 13.70 -12.87
C ALA A 129 -30.58 14.51 -14.16
N PHE A 130 -30.44 13.84 -15.31
CA PHE A 130 -30.32 14.48 -16.63
C PHE A 130 -31.18 13.76 -17.67
#